data_AF-A0A929HCJ9-F1
#
_entry.id   AF-A0A929HCJ9-F1
#
_cell.length_a   1.000
_cell.length_b   1.000
_cell.length_c   1.000
_cell.angle_alpha   90.00
_cell.angle_beta   90.00
_cell.angle_gamma   90.00
#
_symmetry.space_group_name_H-M   'P 1'
#
loop_
_entity.id
_entity.type
_entity.pdbx_description
1 polymer ?
#
loop_
_entity_poly.entity_id
_entity_poly.type
_entity_poly.pdbx_seq_one_letter_code
_entity_poly.pdbx_strand_id
1 'polypeptide(L)'
;MIAFKDQWNLEMALEVLKNKTVDSKSWSDAAKWLMLYGPPELQKIMLKASSIATNSSFPKLAPERYTEAGAPCYNVEKVAEALGVTREEALEKMAEMEYDQGIQHLYDISETRNIQ
;
A
#
# COMPACT_ATOMS: atom_id res chain seq x y z
N MET A 1 15.07 -4.14 -31.49
CA MET A 1 14.98 -5.10 -30.37
C MET A 1 14.15 -4.42 -29.30
N ILE A 2 12.98 -4.96 -28.97
CA ILE A 2 12.11 -4.38 -27.93
C ILE A 2 12.78 -4.63 -26.59
N ALA A 3 12.93 -3.61 -25.74
CA ALA A 3 13.57 -3.80 -24.44
C ALA A 3 12.72 -4.75 -23.58
N PHE A 4 13.36 -5.60 -22.77
CA PHE A 4 12.67 -6.59 -21.94
C PHE A 4 11.54 -5.99 -21.08
N LYS A 5 11.75 -4.77 -20.57
CA LYS A 5 10.74 -3.99 -19.83
C LYS A 5 9.46 -3.70 -20.62
N ASP A 6 9.56 -3.57 -21.95
CA ASP A 6 8.44 -3.27 -22.83
C ASP A 6 7.71 -4.54 -23.29
N GLN A 7 8.21 -5.72 -22.90
CA GLN A 7 7.57 -7.02 -23.14
C GLN A 7 6.76 -7.49 -21.92
N TRP A 8 6.83 -6.77 -20.79
CA TRP A 8 6.15 -7.10 -19.56
C TRP A 8 4.64 -6.87 -19.69
N ASN A 9 3.84 -7.94 -19.63
CA ASN A 9 2.38 -7.87 -19.75
C ASN A 9 1.69 -8.44 -18.50
N LEU A 10 0.37 -8.24 -18.41
CA LEU A 10 -0.44 -8.65 -17.27
C LEU A 10 -0.35 -10.16 -16.98
N GLU A 11 -0.33 -11.00 -18.01
CA GLU A 11 -0.27 -12.45 -17.89
C GLU A 11 1.04 -12.89 -17.23
N MET A 12 2.17 -12.31 -17.64
CA MET A 12 3.48 -12.55 -17.05
C MET A 12 3.53 -12.15 -15.57
N ALA A 13 2.93 -11.00 -15.22
CA ALA A 13 2.85 -10.55 -13.82
C ALA A 13 2.01 -11.51 -12.95
N LEU A 14 0.92 -12.05 -13.49
CA LEU A 14 0.08 -13.04 -12.80
C LEU A 14 0.77 -14.39 -12.62
N GLU A 15 1.63 -14.82 -13.54
CA GLU A 15 2.41 -16.05 -13.39
C GLU A 15 3.48 -15.94 -12.31
N VAL A 16 4.15 -14.78 -12.22
CA VAL A 16 5.03 -14.50 -11.08
C VAL A 16 4.23 -14.65 -9.81
N LEU A 17 3.06 -14.00 -9.67
CA LEU A 17 2.17 -14.05 -8.49
C LEU A 17 1.79 -15.45 -8.01
N LYS A 18 1.86 -16.47 -8.88
CA LYS A 18 1.55 -17.87 -8.54
C LYS A 18 2.76 -18.66 -8.04
N ASN A 19 3.96 -18.08 -8.05
CA ASN A 19 5.19 -18.80 -7.72
C ASN A 19 5.31 -19.10 -6.22
N LYS A 20 5.26 -20.39 -5.87
CA LYS A 20 5.30 -20.90 -4.48
C LYS A 20 6.70 -20.98 -3.86
N THR A 21 7.75 -20.65 -4.61
CA THR A 21 9.15 -20.84 -4.19
C THR A 21 9.87 -19.53 -3.85
N VAL A 22 9.22 -18.39 -4.10
CA VAL A 22 9.75 -17.06 -3.77
C VAL A 22 9.54 -16.79 -2.28
N ASP A 23 10.57 -16.24 -1.61
CA ASP A 23 10.49 -15.90 -0.19
C ASP A 23 9.52 -14.73 0.06
N SER A 24 9.04 -14.62 1.31
CA SER A 24 8.03 -13.64 1.68
C SER A 24 8.47 -12.18 1.49
N LYS A 25 9.78 -11.91 1.60
CA LYS A 25 10.32 -10.55 1.42
C LYS A 25 10.30 -10.17 -0.05
N SER A 26 10.84 -11.01 -0.92
CA SER A 26 10.80 -10.80 -2.37
C SER A 26 9.36 -10.65 -2.89
N TRP A 27 8.43 -11.43 -2.32
CA TRP A 27 6.99 -11.28 -2.59
C TRP A 27 6.43 -9.92 -2.20
N SER A 28 6.73 -9.47 -0.98
CA SER A 28 6.30 -8.19 -0.46
C SER A 28 6.84 -7.02 -1.28
N ASP A 29 8.12 -7.08 -1.65
CA ASP A 29 8.79 -6.03 -2.44
C ASP A 29 8.18 -5.94 -3.85
N ALA A 30 7.91 -7.08 -4.50
CA ALA A 30 7.25 -7.11 -5.80
C ALA A 30 5.80 -6.59 -5.73
N ALA A 31 5.04 -7.00 -4.71
CA ALA A 31 3.68 -6.52 -4.51
C ALA A 31 3.63 -5.00 -4.28
N LYS A 32 4.54 -4.48 -3.44
CA LYS A 32 4.71 -3.03 -3.20
C LYS A 32 5.05 -2.32 -4.52
N TRP A 33 6.00 -2.84 -5.30
CA TRP A 33 6.38 -2.24 -6.58
C TRP A 33 5.19 -2.17 -7.55
N LEU A 34 4.37 -3.22 -7.63
CA LEU A 34 3.18 -3.24 -8.48
C LEU A 34 2.09 -2.27 -8.01
N MET A 35 1.94 -2.06 -6.70
CA MET A 35 1.01 -1.07 -6.15
C MET A 35 1.41 0.36 -6.50
N LEU A 36 2.71 0.65 -6.55
CA LEU A 36 3.23 2.00 -6.79
C LEU A 36 3.42 2.32 -8.27
N TYR A 37 3.95 1.36 -9.04
CA TYR A 37 4.47 1.60 -10.39
C TYR A 37 3.85 0.68 -11.45
N GLY A 38 2.95 -0.23 -11.05
CA GLY A 38 2.26 -1.13 -11.97
C GLY A 38 1.28 -0.38 -12.90
N PRO A 39 0.73 -1.05 -13.92
CA PRO A 39 -0.33 -0.47 -14.75
C PRO A 39 -1.55 -0.04 -13.91
N PRO A 40 -2.27 1.03 -14.26
CA PRO A 40 -3.37 1.58 -13.45
C PRO A 40 -4.46 0.55 -13.09
N GLU A 41 -4.79 -0.36 -14.01
CA GLU A 41 -5.76 -1.43 -13.79
C GLU A 41 -5.27 -2.41 -12.71
N LEU A 42 -3.97 -2.73 -12.72
CA LEU A 42 -3.37 -3.62 -11.75
C LEU A 42 -3.24 -2.95 -10.38
N GLN A 43 -2.85 -1.67 -10.34
CA GLN A 43 -2.82 -0.89 -9.10
C GLN A 43 -4.19 -0.90 -8.41
N LYS A 44 -5.28 -0.68 -9.15
CA LYS A 44 -6.64 -0.73 -8.61
C LYS A 44 -6.98 -2.09 -8.00
N ILE A 45 -6.63 -3.18 -8.67
CA ILE A 45 -6.86 -4.55 -8.17
C ILE A 45 -6.04 -4.77 -6.89
N MET A 46 -4.76 -4.39 -6.89
CA MET A 46 -3.86 -4.55 -5.77
C MET A 46 -4.30 -3.73 -4.56
N LEU A 47 -4.71 -2.47 -4.75
CA LEU A 47 -5.26 -1.62 -3.68
C LEU A 47 -6.54 -2.20 -3.08
N LYS A 48 -7.43 -2.75 -3.92
CA LYS A 48 -8.64 -3.43 -3.43
C LYS A 48 -8.31 -4.68 -2.63
N ALA A 49 -7.37 -5.51 -3.11
CA ALA A 49 -6.90 -6.69 -2.39
C ALA A 49 -6.23 -6.31 -1.05
N SER A 50 -5.41 -5.26 -1.06
CA SER A 50 -4.79 -4.70 0.14
C SER A 50 -5.83 -4.25 1.16
N SER A 51 -6.86 -3.51 0.75
CA SER A 51 -7.95 -3.10 1.65
C SER A 51 -8.67 -4.28 2.29
N ILE A 52 -8.95 -5.35 1.51
CA ILE A 52 -9.54 -6.58 2.04
C ILE A 52 -8.60 -7.25 3.05
N ALA A 53 -7.31 -7.39 2.70
CA ALA A 53 -6.32 -8.02 3.56
C ALA A 53 -6.12 -7.24 4.88
N THR A 54 -6.07 -5.91 4.82
CA THR A 54 -5.99 -5.03 5.98
C THR A 54 -7.21 -5.19 6.88
N ASN A 55 -8.42 -5.18 6.32
CA ASN A 55 -9.64 -5.41 7.11
C ASN A 55 -9.68 -6.79 7.77
N SER A 56 -9.17 -7.83 7.10
CA SER A 56 -9.10 -9.18 7.68
C SER A 56 -8.04 -9.32 8.77
N SER A 57 -6.90 -8.64 8.62
CA SER A 57 -5.74 -8.77 9.52
C SER A 57 -5.82 -7.80 10.70
N PHE A 58 -6.41 -6.62 10.48
CA PHE A 58 -6.56 -5.54 11.44
C PHE A 58 -8.02 -5.07 11.52
N PRO A 59 -8.96 -5.92 11.96
CA PRO A 59 -10.40 -5.63 11.93
C PRO A 59 -10.81 -4.44 12.81
N LYS A 60 -9.95 -4.01 13.74
CA LYS A 60 -10.17 -2.84 14.61
C LYS A 60 -9.66 -1.53 14.00
N LEU A 61 -8.87 -1.61 12.93
CA LEU A 61 -8.29 -0.44 12.26
C LEU A 61 -9.27 0.06 11.20
N ALA A 62 -10.08 1.05 11.57
CA ALA A 62 -11.01 1.70 10.65
C ALA A 62 -10.41 3.03 10.13
N PRO A 63 -10.60 3.37 8.85
CA PRO A 63 -10.24 4.69 8.35
C PRO A 63 -11.13 5.76 9.02
N GLU A 64 -10.52 6.85 9.45
CA GLU A 64 -11.25 7.98 10.03
C GLU A 64 -11.71 8.97 8.97
N ARG A 65 -10.96 9.05 7.86
CA ARG A 65 -11.16 10.02 6.78
C ARG A 65 -10.74 9.45 5.44
N TYR A 66 -10.98 10.21 4.37
CA TYR A 66 -10.51 9.89 3.03
C TYR A 66 -9.84 11.10 2.38
N THR A 67 -8.82 10.87 1.57
CA THR A 67 -8.22 11.90 0.71
C THR A 67 -9.17 12.29 -0.42
N GLU A 68 -8.88 13.38 -1.15
CA GLU A 68 -9.67 13.78 -2.33
C GLU A 68 -9.66 12.72 -3.44
N ALA A 69 -8.63 11.87 -3.49
CA ALA A 69 -8.53 10.73 -4.40
C ALA A 69 -9.32 9.50 -3.91
N GLY A 70 -10.00 9.58 -2.76
CA GLY A 70 -10.76 8.48 -2.16
C GLY A 70 -9.89 7.43 -1.45
N ALA A 71 -8.63 7.74 -1.15
CA ALA A 71 -7.76 6.85 -0.38
C ALA A 71 -8.08 6.93 1.12
N PRO A 72 -8.13 5.80 1.85
CA PRO A 72 -8.43 5.80 3.28
C PRO A 72 -7.29 6.40 4.10
N CYS A 73 -7.63 7.30 5.02
CA CYS A 73 -6.72 7.89 6.00
C CYS A 73 -7.01 7.32 7.38
N TYR A 74 -5.96 6.82 8.03
CA TYR A 74 -6.02 6.18 9.34
C TYR A 74 -5.36 7.05 10.41
N ASN A 75 -5.82 6.91 11.64
CA ASN A 75 -5.18 7.55 12.79
C ASN A 75 -3.84 6.87 13.10
N VAL A 76 -2.76 7.65 13.17
CA VAL A 76 -1.41 7.11 13.43
C VAL A 76 -1.34 6.37 14.77
N GLU A 77 -2.06 6.81 15.81
CA GLU A 77 -2.10 6.11 17.10
C GLU A 77 -2.71 4.71 16.96
N LYS A 78 -3.82 4.62 16.20
CA LYS A 78 -4.50 3.33 15.96
C LYS A 78 -3.66 2.42 15.07
N VAL A 79 -2.91 2.98 14.12
CA VAL A 79 -1.96 2.22 13.31
C VAL A 79 -0.83 1.67 14.18
N ALA A 80 -0.24 2.50 15.05
CA ALA A 80 0.82 2.08 15.98
C ALA A 80 0.31 0.97 16.93
N GLU A 81 -0.89 1.15 17.51
CA GLU A 81 -1.53 0.14 18.35
C GLU A 81 -1.77 -1.17 17.60
N ALA A 82 -2.32 -1.11 16.37
CA ALA A 82 -2.60 -2.29 15.56
C ALA A 82 -1.32 -3.05 15.17
N LEU A 83 -0.21 -2.34 14.98
CA LEU A 83 1.09 -2.91 14.62
C LEU A 83 1.93 -3.31 15.84
N GLY A 84 1.52 -2.95 17.06
CA GLY A 84 2.25 -3.22 18.29
C GLY A 84 3.58 -2.46 18.39
N VAL A 85 3.65 -1.27 17.80
CA VAL A 85 4.83 -0.37 17.81
C VAL A 85 4.47 0.93 18.50
N THR A 86 5.48 1.74 18.83
CA THR A 86 5.26 3.10 19.34
C THR A 86 4.83 4.05 18.23
N ARG A 87 4.20 5.16 18.63
CA ARG A 87 3.83 6.24 17.72
C ARG A 87 5.05 6.79 16.97
N GLU A 88 6.16 6.97 17.68
CA GLU A 88 7.41 7.48 17.14
C GLU A 88 7.99 6.52 16.08
N GLU A 89 8.01 5.22 16.35
CA GLU A 89 8.45 4.21 15.38
C GLU A 89 7.55 4.15 14.15
N ALA A 90 6.23 4.33 14.33
CA ALA A 90 5.30 4.39 13.21
C ALA A 90 5.55 5.63 12.34
N LEU A 91 5.78 6.79 12.95
CA LEU A 91 6.10 8.03 12.24
C LEU A 91 7.45 7.98 11.53
N GLU A 92 8.47 7.41 12.17
CA GLU A 92 9.80 7.23 11.58
C GLU A 92 9.71 6.35 10.32
N LYS A 93 9.02 5.20 10.41
CA LYS A 93 8.79 4.34 9.24
C LYS A 93 7.97 5.01 8.15
N MET A 94 6.98 5.82 8.50
CA MET A 94 6.22 6.59 7.51
C MET A 94 7.12 7.61 6.81
N ALA A 95 7.95 8.35 7.54
CA ALA A 95 8.88 9.32 6.97
C ALA A 95 9.94 8.66 6.05
N GLU A 96 10.49 7.51 6.45
CA GLU A 96 11.36 6.70 5.59
C GLU A 96 10.66 6.30 4.29
N MET A 97 9.41 5.81 4.39
CA MET A 97 8.63 5.43 3.22
C MET A 97 8.30 6.61 2.30
N GLU A 98 7.98 7.78 2.86
CA GLU A 98 7.74 9.02 2.12
C GLU A 98 9.00 9.46 1.36
N TYR A 99 10.16 9.42 2.03
CA TYR A 99 11.44 9.75 1.41
C TYR A 99 11.79 8.82 0.25
N ASP A 100 11.65 7.50 0.46
CA ASP A 100 12.02 6.49 -0.54
C ASP A 100 11.08 6.46 -1.75
N GLN A 101 9.80 6.76 -1.55
CA GLN A 101 8.76 6.58 -2.59
C GLN A 101 8.28 7.91 -3.18
N GLY A 102 8.57 9.04 -2.54
CA GLY A 102 8.06 10.35 -2.92
C GLY A 102 6.54 10.47 -2.79
N ILE A 103 5.92 9.61 -1.97
CA ILE A 103 4.46 9.58 -1.74
C ILE A 103 4.20 10.07 -0.34
N GLN A 104 3.34 11.08 -0.20
CA GLN A 104 2.88 11.57 1.09
C GLN A 104 1.94 10.55 1.75
N HIS A 105 2.21 10.21 3.00
CA HIS A 105 1.44 9.29 3.83
C HIS A 105 0.73 10.04 4.99
N LEU A 106 1.32 11.13 5.47
CA LEU A 106 0.73 12.00 6.50
C LEU A 106 -0.08 13.12 5.85
N TYR A 107 -1.36 13.20 6.23
CA TYR A 107 -2.29 14.21 5.74
C TYR A 107 -2.88 15.02 6.90
N ASP A 108 -2.98 16.33 6.72
CA ASP A 108 -3.64 17.20 7.68
C ASP A 108 -5.18 17.11 7.59
N ILE A 109 -5.83 17.57 8.65
CA ILE A 109 -7.30 17.66 8.74
C ILE A 109 -7.89 18.49 7.59
N SER A 110 -7.15 19.48 7.08
CA SER A 110 -7.55 20.34 5.95
C SER A 110 -7.46 19.63 4.59
N GLU A 111 -6.69 18.55 4.49
CA GLU A 111 -6.43 17.81 3.25
C GLU A 111 -7.29 16.54 3.13
N THR A 112 -8.14 16.29 4.12
CA THR A 112 -8.92 15.06 4.27
C THR A 112 -10.40 15.38 4.46
N ARG A 113 -11.28 14.59 3.82
CA ARG A 113 -12.73 14.72 3.96
C ARG A 113 -13.25 13.73 5.01
N ASN A 114 -14.22 14.18 5.81
CA ASN A 114 -14.93 13.33 6.75
C ASN A 114 -15.82 12.32 6.00
N ILE A 115 -16.07 11.20 6.65
CA ILE A 115 -17.08 10.21 6.26
C ILE A 115 -18.45 10.92 6.28
N GLN A 116 -19.12 11.01 5.14
CA GLN A 116 -20.56 11.32 5.05
C GLN A 116 -21.36 10.03 5.12
#